data_AF-A0A382PXX7-F1
#
_entry.id   AF-A0A382PXX7-F1
#
_cell.length_a   1.000
_cell.length_b   1.000
_cell.length_c   1.000
_cell.angle_alpha   90.00
_cell.angle_beta   90.00
_cell.angle_gamma   90.00
#
_symmetry.space_group_name_H-M   'P 1'
#
loop_
_entity.id
_entity.type
_entity.pdbx_description
1 polymer ?
#
loop_
_entity_poly.entity_id
_entity_poly.type
_entity_poly.pdbx_seq_one_letter_code
_entity_poly.pdbx_strand_id
1 'polypeptide(L)'
;SWDSAVYVTDSIDGTQYIPEIAYGNDRVHLTWHSFNRDANGKYAIEYASSDDDGDSWELQTLYEPSGTAVYSWFPDITVDEEDVYVVWQDDDWDVNGVYDFEIILKKSEDNGGTWDDGTLIVESKRTANFFYMLPAIVSNAGIIYITYQDYRDSIYDHYFALSQDSGSTWYDDYEITDGHLINYAKMEMAIDEDGKAYFGYYDDTNIAEETDEDIDIYIRATIGGYPTNPTINLDGGGDDWEWAGEFNQDNSPITWKNNGEDGALKSFKDALEDGLEDAIDNSDTFVDEYGVEMANITLTVTSDTEGRISFTEMKIEYTVDFLVDQEKLVNNLNTLVE
;
A
#
# COMPACT_ATOMS: atom_id res chain seq x y z
N SER A 1 1.64 6.72 -39.75
CA SER A 1 2.81 5.96 -40.26
C SER A 1 3.48 5.32 -39.07
N TRP A 2 4.08 4.16 -39.25
CA TRP A 2 4.83 3.45 -38.22
C TRP A 2 6.31 3.53 -38.55
N ASP A 3 7.15 3.63 -37.52
CA ASP A 3 8.58 3.34 -37.59
C ASP A 3 8.81 1.82 -37.74
N SER A 4 10.07 1.40 -37.63
CA SER A 4 10.43 -0.02 -37.69
C SER A 4 10.39 -0.61 -36.29
N ALA A 5 9.91 -1.85 -36.16
CA ALA A 5 9.99 -2.57 -34.89
C ALA A 5 11.44 -2.71 -34.42
N VAL A 6 11.68 -2.41 -33.14
CA VAL A 6 12.97 -2.58 -32.46
C VAL A 6 12.89 -3.80 -31.55
N TYR A 7 14.01 -4.54 -31.45
CA TYR A 7 14.14 -5.69 -30.57
C TYR A 7 14.77 -5.25 -29.24
N VAL A 8 14.08 -5.52 -28.12
CA VAL A 8 14.56 -5.15 -26.78
C VAL A 8 15.48 -6.22 -26.19
N THR A 9 15.15 -7.50 -26.37
CA THR A 9 15.77 -8.62 -25.65
C THR A 9 16.81 -9.38 -26.48
N ASP A 10 17.44 -8.75 -27.47
CA ASP A 10 18.37 -9.42 -28.40
C ASP A 10 19.57 -10.10 -27.70
N SER A 11 19.90 -9.65 -26.49
CA SER A 11 21.00 -10.19 -25.67
C SER A 11 20.57 -11.19 -24.60
N ILE A 12 19.28 -11.54 -24.51
CA ILE A 12 18.74 -12.36 -23.42
C ILE A 12 18.11 -13.63 -24.00
N ASP A 13 18.64 -14.79 -23.59
CA ASP A 13 18.07 -16.11 -23.88
C ASP A 13 16.80 -16.38 -23.04
N GLY A 14 16.03 -17.40 -23.40
CA GLY A 14 14.84 -17.82 -22.66
C GLY A 14 13.54 -17.30 -23.27
N THR A 15 12.42 -17.53 -22.57
CA THR A 15 11.11 -17.05 -23.00
C THR A 15 10.76 -15.78 -22.25
N GLN A 16 10.28 -14.76 -22.95
CA GLN A 16 9.88 -13.48 -22.39
C GLN A 16 8.36 -13.36 -22.47
N TYR A 17 7.69 -13.09 -21.35
CA TYR A 17 6.24 -13.16 -21.21
C TYR A 17 5.67 -11.88 -20.61
N ILE A 18 4.48 -11.50 -21.07
CA ILE A 18 3.63 -10.44 -20.49
C ILE A 18 4.44 -9.14 -20.28
N PRO A 19 4.83 -8.46 -21.38
CA PRO A 19 5.45 -7.15 -21.26
C PRO A 19 4.41 -6.12 -20.82
N GLU A 20 4.75 -5.33 -19.82
CA GLU A 20 4.01 -4.13 -19.39
C GLU A 20 4.91 -2.90 -19.59
N ILE A 21 4.29 -1.76 -19.93
CA ILE A 21 5.00 -0.57 -20.40
C ILE A 21 4.44 0.68 -19.73
N ALA A 22 5.33 1.58 -19.32
CA ALA A 22 4.99 2.91 -18.85
C ALA A 22 5.86 3.97 -19.55
N TYR A 23 5.34 5.18 -19.64
CA TYR A 23 6.07 6.34 -20.12
C TYR A 23 5.90 7.48 -19.13
N GLY A 24 7.00 8.02 -18.65
CA GLY A 24 7.03 9.13 -17.71
C GLY A 24 8.41 9.77 -17.69
N ASN A 25 8.48 11.05 -17.33
CA ASN A 25 9.74 11.79 -17.21
C ASN A 25 10.69 11.61 -18.42
N ASP A 26 10.12 11.74 -19.62
CA ASP A 26 10.81 11.61 -20.91
C ASP A 26 11.52 10.25 -21.15
N ARG A 27 11.11 9.18 -20.44
CA ARG A 27 11.69 7.85 -20.54
C ARG A 27 10.62 6.78 -20.76
N VAL A 28 10.92 5.80 -21.61
CA VAL A 28 10.10 4.59 -21.79
C VAL A 28 10.61 3.52 -20.83
N HIS A 29 9.69 2.91 -20.09
CA HIS A 29 9.98 1.85 -19.13
C HIS A 29 9.22 0.59 -19.51
N LEU A 30 9.90 -0.56 -19.49
CA LEU A 30 9.34 -1.86 -19.86
C LEU A 30 9.67 -2.86 -18.74
N THR A 31 8.68 -3.63 -18.30
CA THR A 31 8.88 -4.77 -17.40
C THR A 31 8.26 -6.03 -17.99
N TRP A 32 8.81 -7.20 -17.69
CA TRP A 32 8.25 -8.49 -18.11
C TRP A 32 8.81 -9.59 -17.21
N HIS A 33 8.18 -10.77 -17.23
CA HIS A 33 8.79 -11.93 -16.60
C HIS A 33 9.42 -12.84 -17.65
N SER A 34 10.59 -13.38 -17.32
CA SER A 34 11.34 -14.30 -18.17
C SER A 34 11.27 -15.72 -17.61
N PHE A 35 11.41 -16.73 -18.47
CA PHE A 35 11.62 -18.11 -18.05
C PHE A 35 12.87 -18.66 -18.71
N ASN A 36 13.70 -19.32 -17.90
CA ASN A 36 14.89 -20.04 -18.35
C ASN A 36 15.90 -19.13 -19.07
N ARG A 37 16.04 -17.90 -18.58
CA ARG A 37 17.10 -16.97 -18.95
C ARG A 37 18.46 -17.62 -18.70
N ASP A 38 19.40 -17.47 -19.64
CA ASP A 38 20.73 -18.08 -19.57
C ASP A 38 20.73 -19.61 -19.29
N ALA A 39 19.65 -20.30 -19.68
CA ALA A 39 19.42 -21.73 -19.41
C ALA A 39 19.42 -22.12 -17.92
N ASN A 40 18.97 -21.23 -17.03
CA ASN A 40 18.97 -21.44 -15.58
C ASN A 40 17.70 -22.12 -15.03
N GLY A 41 16.63 -22.23 -15.82
CA GLY A 41 15.33 -22.80 -15.43
C GLY A 41 14.53 -21.99 -14.40
N LYS A 42 14.78 -20.68 -14.28
CA LYS A 42 14.16 -19.79 -13.28
C LYS A 42 13.17 -18.80 -13.92
N TYR A 43 12.27 -18.24 -13.09
CA TYR A 43 11.36 -17.17 -13.47
C TYR A 43 11.84 -15.83 -12.92
N ALA A 44 12.41 -14.97 -13.75
CA ALA A 44 12.97 -13.69 -13.30
C ALA A 44 12.07 -12.51 -13.71
N ILE A 45 12.11 -11.42 -12.93
CA ILE A 45 11.49 -10.14 -13.29
C ILE A 45 12.56 -9.27 -13.93
N GLU A 46 12.32 -8.86 -15.17
CA GLU A 46 13.24 -8.11 -15.98
C GLU A 46 12.71 -6.70 -16.25
N TYR A 47 13.63 -5.79 -16.51
CA TYR A 47 13.34 -4.39 -16.78
C TYR A 47 14.20 -3.89 -17.93
N ALA A 48 13.64 -2.98 -18.73
CA ALA A 48 14.40 -2.18 -19.67
C ALA A 48 13.89 -0.74 -19.71
N SER A 49 14.77 0.17 -20.09
CA SER A 49 14.39 1.56 -20.31
C SER A 49 15.10 2.20 -21.50
N SER A 50 14.47 3.24 -22.05
CA SER A 50 14.96 3.95 -23.24
C SER A 50 14.72 5.46 -23.10
N ASP A 51 15.76 6.23 -23.40
CA ASP A 51 15.76 7.71 -23.41
C ASP A 51 15.73 8.27 -24.85
N ASP A 52 15.55 7.39 -25.84
CA ASP A 52 15.61 7.69 -27.27
C ASP A 52 14.43 7.10 -28.04
N ASP A 53 13.23 7.17 -27.43
CA ASP A 53 11.96 6.71 -28.02
C ASP A 53 11.97 5.24 -28.48
N GLY A 54 12.77 4.40 -27.82
CA GLY A 54 12.87 2.96 -28.10
C GLY A 54 13.95 2.58 -29.13
N ASP A 55 14.78 3.52 -29.60
CA ASP A 55 15.90 3.23 -30.52
C ASP A 55 16.98 2.37 -29.86
N SER A 56 17.22 2.55 -28.57
CA SER A 56 18.13 1.73 -27.75
C SER A 56 17.59 1.50 -26.33
N TRP A 57 18.06 0.42 -25.69
CA TRP A 57 17.53 -0.07 -24.42
C TRP A 57 18.64 -0.39 -23.43
N GLU A 58 18.46 0.03 -22.18
CA GLU A 58 19.25 -0.37 -21.02
C GLU A 58 18.50 -1.45 -20.24
N LEU A 59 19.08 -2.65 -20.13
CA LEU A 59 18.43 -3.81 -19.50
C LEU A 59 18.95 -4.06 -18.08
N GLN A 60 18.05 -4.44 -17.17
CA GLN A 60 18.34 -4.83 -15.79
C GLN A 60 17.48 -6.03 -15.38
N THR A 61 18.00 -6.89 -14.51
CA THR A 61 17.20 -7.93 -13.84
C THR A 61 16.81 -7.42 -12.47
N LEU A 62 15.52 -7.19 -12.23
CA LEU A 62 15.01 -6.64 -10.97
C LEU A 62 14.96 -7.69 -9.87
N TYR A 63 14.59 -8.92 -10.24
CA TYR A 63 14.55 -10.05 -9.33
C TYR A 63 14.88 -11.36 -10.04
N GLU A 64 15.69 -12.18 -9.39
CA GLU A 64 16.02 -13.54 -9.82
C GLU A 64 15.77 -14.47 -8.62
N PRO A 65 14.83 -15.43 -8.75
CA PRO A 65 14.44 -16.26 -7.63
C PRO A 65 15.57 -17.21 -7.20
N SER A 66 15.49 -17.67 -5.95
CA SER A 66 16.52 -18.51 -5.34
C SER A 66 16.63 -19.88 -6.05
N GLY A 67 15.51 -20.45 -6.48
CA GLY A 67 15.37 -21.79 -7.06
C GLY A 67 14.67 -21.83 -8.42
N THR A 68 14.61 -23.02 -9.01
CA THR A 68 13.98 -23.28 -10.33
C THR A 68 12.50 -23.69 -10.22
N ALA A 69 11.97 -23.75 -9.01
CA ALA A 69 10.58 -24.09 -8.71
C ALA A 69 9.94 -22.99 -7.86
N VAL A 70 10.40 -21.76 -8.09
CA VAL A 70 9.95 -20.49 -7.52
C VAL A 70 9.52 -19.64 -8.70
N TYR A 71 8.36 -19.01 -8.58
CA TYR A 71 7.60 -18.36 -9.63
C TYR A 71 7.41 -16.88 -9.31
N SER A 72 8.04 -16.04 -10.11
CA SER A 72 7.81 -14.59 -10.14
C SER A 72 7.10 -14.24 -11.44
N TRP A 73 5.84 -13.81 -11.37
CA TRP A 73 4.96 -13.65 -12.53
C TRP A 73 4.16 -12.34 -12.51
N PHE A 74 3.57 -12.03 -13.67
CA PHE A 74 2.63 -10.92 -13.87
C PHE A 74 3.16 -9.59 -13.30
N PRO A 75 4.35 -9.14 -13.75
CA PRO A 75 4.80 -7.82 -13.35
C PRO A 75 3.91 -6.75 -13.97
N ASP A 76 3.79 -5.61 -13.31
CA ASP A 76 3.14 -4.40 -13.82
C ASP A 76 3.95 -3.16 -13.41
N ILE A 77 3.80 -2.06 -14.14
CA ILE A 77 4.68 -0.88 -14.00
C ILE A 77 3.92 0.44 -14.08
N THR A 78 4.31 1.40 -13.23
CA THR A 78 3.86 2.78 -13.30
C THR A 78 5.02 3.75 -13.02
N VAL A 79 4.87 5.00 -13.45
CA VAL A 79 5.83 6.08 -13.26
C VAL A 79 5.10 7.28 -12.67
N ASP A 80 5.66 7.89 -11.63
CA ASP A 80 5.20 9.15 -11.04
C ASP A 80 6.39 10.07 -10.84
N GLU A 81 6.48 11.14 -11.63
CA GLU A 81 7.67 11.98 -11.72
C GLU A 81 8.96 11.15 -11.98
N GLU A 82 9.94 11.19 -11.08
CA GLU A 82 11.18 10.40 -11.17
C GLU A 82 11.07 9.00 -10.55
N ASP A 83 9.97 8.72 -9.84
CA ASP A 83 9.73 7.44 -9.19
C ASP A 83 9.16 6.42 -10.20
N VAL A 84 9.80 5.24 -10.25
CA VAL A 84 9.33 4.10 -11.06
C VAL A 84 9.01 2.94 -10.13
N TYR A 85 7.82 2.37 -10.30
CA TYR A 85 7.32 1.30 -9.46
C TYR A 85 7.05 0.07 -10.30
N VAL A 86 7.62 -1.07 -9.91
CA VAL A 86 7.35 -2.38 -10.53
C VAL A 86 6.80 -3.32 -9.48
N VAL A 87 5.58 -3.79 -9.70
CA VAL A 87 4.92 -4.80 -8.86
C VAL A 87 4.96 -6.16 -9.55
N TRP A 88 5.00 -7.27 -8.82
CA TRP A 88 4.77 -8.62 -9.35
C TRP A 88 4.25 -9.56 -8.25
N GLN A 89 3.81 -10.76 -8.64
CA GLN A 89 3.52 -11.83 -7.68
C GLN A 89 4.69 -12.80 -7.56
N ASP A 90 5.01 -13.21 -6.33
CA ASP A 90 6.09 -14.16 -6.01
C ASP A 90 5.54 -15.26 -5.09
N ASP A 91 6.10 -16.47 -5.11
CA ASP A 91 5.64 -17.60 -4.29
C ASP A 91 6.60 -18.08 -3.19
N ASP A 92 7.73 -17.40 -3.02
CA ASP A 92 8.75 -17.77 -2.03
C ASP A 92 9.49 -16.52 -1.51
N TRP A 93 8.87 -15.34 -1.56
CA TRP A 93 9.55 -14.09 -1.18
C TRP A 93 9.80 -14.03 0.32
N ASP A 94 8.82 -14.44 1.12
CA ASP A 94 8.92 -14.43 2.59
C ASP A 94 9.70 -15.63 3.17
N VAL A 95 10.01 -16.62 2.32
CA VAL A 95 10.77 -17.85 2.63
C VAL A 95 10.19 -18.62 3.82
N ASN A 96 8.87 -18.61 3.99
CA ASN A 96 8.17 -19.28 5.09
C ASN A 96 8.00 -20.81 4.87
N GLY A 97 8.26 -21.30 3.64
CA GLY A 97 8.14 -22.71 3.24
C GLY A 97 6.71 -23.19 2.94
N VAL A 98 5.77 -22.25 2.84
CA VAL A 98 4.41 -22.41 2.33
C VAL A 98 4.44 -22.08 0.83
N TYR A 99 3.55 -22.74 0.07
CA TYR A 99 3.34 -22.41 -1.33
C TYR A 99 2.08 -21.55 -1.42
N ASP A 100 2.32 -20.26 -1.47
CA ASP A 100 1.35 -19.20 -1.62
C ASP A 100 1.91 -18.13 -2.56
N PHE A 101 1.14 -17.07 -2.83
CA PHE A 101 1.64 -15.97 -3.62
C PHE A 101 1.52 -14.70 -2.80
N GLU A 102 2.55 -13.88 -2.86
CA GLU A 102 2.68 -12.56 -2.29
C GLU A 102 2.74 -11.50 -3.39
N ILE A 103 2.58 -10.23 -3.01
CA ILE A 103 2.77 -9.10 -3.91
C ILE A 103 3.98 -8.31 -3.48
N ILE A 104 4.93 -8.20 -4.39
CA ILE A 104 6.21 -7.52 -4.15
C ILE A 104 6.29 -6.29 -5.03
N LEU A 105 6.81 -5.20 -4.46
CA LEU A 105 7.07 -3.95 -5.15
C LEU A 105 8.56 -3.64 -5.11
N LYS A 106 9.13 -3.19 -6.23
CA LYS A 106 10.39 -2.44 -6.25
C LYS A 106 10.16 -1.02 -6.67
N LYS A 107 10.87 -0.10 -6.00
CA LYS A 107 10.88 1.32 -6.32
C LYS A 107 12.27 1.72 -6.83
N SER A 108 12.27 2.57 -7.85
CA SER A 108 13.42 3.39 -8.26
C SER A 108 13.07 4.86 -8.01
N GLU A 109 14.00 5.63 -7.46
CA GLU A 109 13.86 7.08 -7.21
C GLU A 109 14.72 7.92 -8.16
N ASP A 110 15.29 7.29 -9.20
CA ASP A 110 16.22 7.91 -10.16
C ASP A 110 15.87 7.53 -11.60
N ASN A 111 14.56 7.52 -11.90
CA ASN A 111 13.99 7.24 -13.21
C ASN A 111 14.39 5.85 -13.76
N GLY A 112 14.46 4.84 -12.89
CA GLY A 112 14.81 3.46 -13.23
C GLY A 112 16.31 3.16 -13.31
N GLY A 113 17.18 4.04 -12.77
CA GLY A 113 18.63 3.86 -12.76
C GLY A 113 19.10 2.84 -11.71
N THR A 114 18.54 2.93 -10.50
CA THR A 114 18.78 2.05 -9.37
C THR A 114 17.46 1.69 -8.70
N TRP A 115 17.44 0.54 -8.02
CA TRP A 115 16.24 -0.02 -7.40
C TRP A 115 16.52 -0.36 -5.95
N ASP A 116 15.50 -0.27 -5.11
CA ASP A 116 15.54 -0.75 -3.73
C ASP A 116 15.71 -2.28 -3.63
N ASP A 117 15.67 -2.82 -2.41
CA ASP A 117 15.77 -4.26 -2.18
C ASP A 117 14.43 -5.00 -2.46
N GLY A 118 13.34 -4.27 -2.68
CA GLY A 118 11.98 -4.79 -2.77
C GLY A 118 11.24 -4.81 -1.43
N THR A 119 9.93 -4.56 -1.48
CA THR A 119 9.02 -4.50 -0.34
C THR A 119 7.88 -5.50 -0.54
N LEU A 120 7.61 -6.32 0.48
CA LEU A 120 6.41 -7.15 0.55
C LEU A 120 5.20 -6.26 0.85
N ILE A 121 4.32 -6.09 -0.13
CA ILE A 121 3.13 -5.22 -0.02
C ILE A 121 1.95 -5.99 0.54
N VAL A 122 1.72 -7.21 0.02
CA VAL A 122 0.60 -8.06 0.45
C VAL A 122 1.14 -9.43 0.79
N GLU A 123 1.01 -9.79 2.07
CA GLU A 123 1.23 -11.14 2.56
C GLU A 123 0.08 -12.06 2.13
N SER A 124 0.41 -13.30 1.77
CA SER A 124 -0.61 -14.31 1.58
C SER A 124 -1.38 -14.58 2.88
N LYS A 125 -2.70 -14.59 2.76
CA LYS A 125 -3.61 -14.91 3.87
C LYS A 125 -4.04 -16.37 3.90
N ARG A 126 -3.49 -17.19 3.00
CA ARG A 126 -3.99 -18.55 2.76
C ARG A 126 -3.18 -19.60 3.49
N THR A 127 -3.85 -20.74 3.69
CA THR A 127 -3.27 -21.95 4.30
C THR A 127 -3.04 -23.09 3.31
N ALA A 128 -3.32 -22.90 2.00
CA ALA A 128 -2.78 -23.66 0.84
C ALA A 128 -3.58 -23.41 -0.48
N ASN A 129 -2.92 -23.63 -1.63
CA ASN A 129 -3.46 -23.84 -2.99
C ASN A 129 -4.02 -22.62 -3.76
N PHE A 130 -3.37 -21.46 -3.68
CA PHE A 130 -3.61 -20.36 -4.62
C PHE A 130 -2.54 -20.34 -5.69
N PHE A 131 -2.88 -19.80 -6.86
CA PHE A 131 -1.95 -19.76 -7.97
C PHE A 131 -1.69 -18.36 -8.52
N TYR A 132 -2.63 -17.40 -8.37
CA TYR A 132 -2.53 -16.13 -9.09
C TYR A 132 -3.20 -14.96 -8.37
N MET A 133 -2.41 -13.97 -7.96
CA MET A 133 -2.89 -12.69 -7.44
C MET A 133 -3.13 -11.65 -8.54
N LEU A 134 -2.48 -11.77 -9.71
CA LEU A 134 -2.67 -10.88 -10.87
C LEU A 134 -2.58 -9.39 -10.50
N PRO A 135 -1.45 -8.93 -9.93
CA PRO A 135 -1.33 -7.56 -9.49
C PRO A 135 -1.40 -6.57 -10.67
N ALA A 136 -1.92 -5.38 -10.40
CA ALA A 136 -1.80 -4.23 -11.28
C ALA A 136 -1.50 -2.97 -10.46
N ILE A 137 -0.84 -1.97 -11.04
CA ILE A 137 -0.39 -0.77 -10.33
C ILE A 137 -0.67 0.52 -11.11
N VAL A 138 -1.14 1.55 -10.41
CA VAL A 138 -1.20 2.93 -10.92
C VAL A 138 -0.72 3.91 -9.87
N SER A 139 -0.08 4.98 -10.32
CA SER A 139 0.40 6.06 -9.47
C SER A 139 0.11 7.43 -10.08
N ASN A 140 -0.16 8.41 -9.23
CA ASN A 140 -0.16 9.82 -9.61
C ASN A 140 -0.02 10.66 -8.35
N ALA A 141 0.91 11.62 -8.37
CA ALA A 141 1.17 12.54 -7.28
C ALA A 141 1.19 11.79 -5.94
N GLY A 142 2.20 10.95 -5.71
CA GLY A 142 2.45 10.22 -4.46
C GLY A 142 1.38 9.23 -4.00
N ILE A 143 0.23 9.13 -4.68
CA ILE A 143 -0.82 8.14 -4.43
C ILE A 143 -0.56 6.95 -5.32
N ILE A 144 -0.53 5.75 -4.72
CA ILE A 144 -0.30 4.50 -5.43
C ILE A 144 -1.38 3.51 -5.05
N TYR A 145 -2.04 2.94 -6.06
CA TYR A 145 -2.94 1.81 -5.90
C TYR A 145 -2.29 0.57 -6.49
N ILE A 146 -2.30 -0.53 -5.74
CA ILE A 146 -1.96 -1.86 -6.23
C ILE A 146 -3.20 -2.74 -6.08
N THR A 147 -3.81 -3.16 -7.18
CA THR A 147 -4.93 -4.12 -7.13
C THR A 147 -4.44 -5.53 -7.20
N TYR A 148 -5.19 -6.44 -6.61
CA TYR A 148 -4.91 -7.87 -6.66
C TYR A 148 -6.17 -8.68 -6.43
N GLN A 149 -6.14 -9.92 -6.90
CA GLN A 149 -7.13 -10.92 -6.60
C GLN A 149 -6.65 -11.76 -5.40
N ASP A 150 -7.56 -12.04 -4.48
CA ASP A 150 -7.34 -13.01 -3.42
C ASP A 150 -8.48 -14.03 -3.42
N TYR A 151 -8.22 -15.23 -2.90
CA TYR A 151 -9.21 -16.29 -2.75
C TYR A 151 -9.38 -16.63 -1.28
N ARG A 152 -10.43 -16.08 -0.69
CA ARG A 152 -10.76 -16.19 0.73
C ARG A 152 -12.08 -16.93 0.86
N ASP A 153 -12.21 -17.85 1.82
CA ASP A 153 -13.48 -18.54 2.11
C ASP A 153 -14.25 -19.14 0.91
N SER A 154 -13.52 -19.56 -0.13
CA SER A 154 -14.05 -20.12 -1.39
C SER A 154 -14.65 -19.12 -2.39
N ILE A 155 -14.39 -17.83 -2.20
CA ILE A 155 -14.73 -16.75 -3.12
C ILE A 155 -13.45 -16.06 -3.62
N TYR A 156 -13.47 -15.64 -4.87
CA TYR A 156 -12.46 -14.77 -5.44
C TYR A 156 -12.94 -13.34 -5.33
N ASP A 157 -12.09 -12.48 -4.79
CA ASP A 157 -12.35 -11.05 -4.71
C ASP A 157 -11.12 -10.25 -5.10
N HIS A 158 -11.39 -9.10 -5.70
CA HIS A 158 -10.37 -8.10 -5.93
C HIS A 158 -10.28 -7.16 -4.73
N TYR A 159 -9.06 -6.85 -4.37
CA TYR A 159 -8.68 -5.94 -3.32
C TYR A 159 -7.72 -4.90 -3.89
N PHE A 160 -7.48 -3.82 -3.14
CA PHE A 160 -6.32 -2.98 -3.37
C PHE A 160 -5.52 -2.71 -2.10
N ALA A 161 -4.22 -2.51 -2.30
CA ALA A 161 -3.32 -1.82 -1.40
C ALA A 161 -3.15 -0.36 -1.84
N LEU A 162 -2.94 0.53 -0.86
CA LEU A 162 -2.85 1.97 -1.03
C LEU A 162 -1.61 2.50 -0.31
N SER A 163 -0.84 3.32 -1.02
CA SER A 163 0.11 4.26 -0.44
C SER A 163 -0.32 5.69 -0.78
N GLN A 164 -0.11 6.62 0.14
CA GLN A 164 -0.40 8.05 -0.05
C GLN A 164 0.86 8.92 0.15
N ASP A 165 2.03 8.29 0.23
CA ASP A 165 3.33 8.89 0.56
C ASP A 165 4.46 8.29 -0.30
N SER A 166 4.18 8.15 -1.61
CA SER A 166 5.14 7.69 -2.63
C SER A 166 5.75 6.32 -2.34
N GLY A 167 4.98 5.43 -1.71
CA GLY A 167 5.37 4.06 -1.39
C GLY A 167 6.07 3.89 -0.04
N SER A 168 6.11 4.93 0.80
CA SER A 168 6.79 4.86 2.10
C SER A 168 5.98 4.07 3.13
N THR A 169 4.65 4.18 3.11
CA THR A 169 3.71 3.40 3.92
C THR A 169 2.60 2.81 3.07
N TRP A 170 2.07 1.66 3.51
CA TRP A 170 1.08 0.87 2.79
C TRP A 170 -0.05 0.41 3.70
N TYR A 171 -1.25 0.35 3.12
CA TYR A 171 -2.45 -0.21 3.72
C TYR A 171 -3.13 -1.11 2.69
N ASP A 172 -3.33 -2.39 2.98
CA ASP A 172 -3.97 -3.36 2.09
C ASP A 172 -5.37 -3.79 2.56
N ASP A 173 -5.95 -4.79 1.91
CA ASP A 173 -7.28 -5.37 2.19
C ASP A 173 -8.52 -4.51 1.91
N TYR A 174 -8.41 -3.50 1.06
CA TYR A 174 -9.61 -2.80 0.63
C TYR A 174 -10.35 -3.58 -0.45
N GLU A 175 -11.44 -4.23 -0.07
CA GLU A 175 -12.28 -5.04 -0.97
C GLU A 175 -12.98 -4.17 -2.04
N ILE A 176 -12.89 -4.60 -3.29
CA ILE A 176 -13.45 -3.92 -4.48
C ILE A 176 -14.69 -4.64 -4.98
N THR A 177 -14.72 -5.96 -4.87
CA THR A 177 -15.82 -6.82 -5.35
C THR A 177 -16.66 -7.36 -4.18
N ASP A 178 -17.70 -8.15 -4.45
CA ASP A 178 -18.56 -8.74 -3.40
C ASP A 178 -18.85 -10.21 -3.71
N GLY A 179 -17.78 -11.03 -3.68
CA GLY A 179 -17.80 -12.48 -3.69
C GLY A 179 -18.07 -13.14 -5.04
N HIS A 180 -17.01 -13.43 -5.81
CA HIS A 180 -17.12 -14.12 -7.10
C HIS A 180 -16.74 -15.59 -7.06
N LEU A 181 -17.39 -16.40 -7.90
CA LEU A 181 -17.03 -17.81 -8.10
C LEU A 181 -16.07 -18.00 -9.27
N ILE A 182 -15.90 -16.98 -10.11
CA ILE A 182 -15.06 -16.99 -11.31
C ILE A 182 -13.67 -16.41 -11.03
N ASN A 183 -12.67 -16.95 -11.73
CA ASN A 183 -11.25 -16.65 -11.54
C ASN A 183 -10.62 -16.12 -12.85
N TYR A 184 -9.49 -15.40 -12.75
CA TYR A 184 -8.45 -15.19 -13.76
C TYR A 184 -8.44 -13.90 -14.61
N ALA A 185 -8.85 -12.74 -14.14
CA ALA A 185 -8.39 -11.52 -14.82
C ALA A 185 -7.79 -10.47 -13.88
N LYS A 186 -6.67 -9.95 -14.37
CA LYS A 186 -6.04 -8.72 -13.91
C LYS A 186 -7.11 -7.64 -13.92
N MET A 187 -7.23 -6.94 -12.80
CA MET A 187 -8.01 -5.71 -12.74
C MET A 187 -7.18 -4.61 -13.37
N GLU A 188 -7.76 -3.86 -14.29
CA GLU A 188 -7.09 -2.70 -14.89
C GLU A 188 -7.51 -1.43 -14.16
N MET A 189 -6.59 -0.48 -14.07
CA MET A 189 -6.81 0.77 -13.34
C MET A 189 -6.45 2.00 -14.16
N ALA A 190 -7.06 3.13 -13.78
CA ALA A 190 -6.60 4.46 -14.15
C ALA A 190 -6.75 5.39 -12.95
N ILE A 191 -5.87 6.37 -12.81
CA ILE A 191 -5.93 7.41 -11.78
C ILE A 191 -5.91 8.78 -12.45
N ASP A 192 -6.72 9.71 -11.97
CA ASP A 192 -6.72 11.10 -12.46
C ASP A 192 -5.81 12.02 -11.64
N GLU A 193 -5.68 13.27 -12.09
CA GLU A 193 -4.81 14.29 -11.47
C GLU A 193 -5.16 14.61 -10.01
N ASP A 194 -6.40 14.34 -9.60
CA ASP A 194 -6.91 14.58 -8.24
C ASP A 194 -6.78 13.33 -7.33
N GLY A 195 -6.17 12.25 -7.83
CA GLY A 195 -5.97 11.00 -7.10
C GLY A 195 -7.19 10.07 -7.12
N LYS A 196 -8.19 10.33 -7.96
CA LYS A 196 -9.35 9.45 -8.08
C LYS A 196 -9.01 8.26 -8.96
N ALA A 197 -9.12 7.06 -8.39
CA ALA A 197 -8.86 5.82 -9.09
C ALA A 197 -10.16 5.21 -9.65
N TYR A 198 -10.03 4.60 -10.84
CA TYR A 198 -11.05 3.89 -11.58
C TYR A 198 -10.58 2.45 -11.77
N PHE A 199 -11.44 1.50 -11.44
CA PHE A 199 -11.15 0.07 -11.42
C PHE A 199 -12.05 -0.62 -12.44
N GLY A 200 -11.47 -1.17 -13.50
CA GLY A 200 -12.14 -1.94 -14.53
C GLY A 200 -11.98 -3.43 -14.27
N TYR A 201 -13.11 -4.14 -14.10
CA TYR A 201 -13.12 -5.57 -13.80
C TYR A 201 -14.31 -6.26 -14.43
N TYR A 202 -14.32 -7.58 -14.40
CA TYR A 202 -15.44 -8.41 -14.83
C TYR A 202 -16.02 -9.14 -13.62
N ASP A 203 -17.32 -9.40 -13.64
CA ASP A 203 -18.06 -9.86 -12.46
C ASP A 203 -19.30 -10.66 -12.94
N ASP A 204 -19.65 -11.72 -12.20
CA ASP A 204 -20.77 -12.64 -12.48
C ASP A 204 -22.10 -12.21 -11.85
N THR A 205 -22.16 -11.02 -11.25
CA THR A 205 -23.38 -10.41 -10.74
C THR A 205 -24.33 -10.14 -11.90
N ASN A 206 -25.48 -10.80 -11.87
CA ASN A 206 -26.53 -10.59 -12.86
C ASN A 206 -27.25 -9.23 -12.60
N ILE A 207 -27.01 -8.24 -13.45
CA ILE A 207 -27.48 -6.85 -13.27
C ILE A 207 -28.72 -6.46 -14.06
N ALA A 208 -29.21 -7.33 -14.92
CA ALA A 208 -30.51 -7.16 -15.53
C ALA A 208 -31.35 -8.39 -15.18
N GLU A 209 -32.69 -8.31 -15.20
CA GLU A 209 -33.54 -9.48 -14.97
C GLU A 209 -33.44 -10.51 -16.12
N GLU A 210 -32.23 -10.70 -16.66
CA GLU A 210 -31.88 -11.54 -17.77
C GLU A 210 -32.02 -13.00 -17.35
N THR A 211 -32.48 -13.79 -18.31
CA THR A 211 -32.72 -15.22 -18.11
C THR A 211 -31.46 -16.05 -18.24
N ASP A 212 -30.36 -15.46 -18.74
CA ASP A 212 -29.08 -16.10 -18.97
C ASP A 212 -28.05 -15.52 -18.00
N GLU A 213 -27.23 -16.38 -17.39
CA GLU A 213 -26.06 -15.96 -16.60
C GLU A 213 -24.97 -15.49 -17.57
N ASP A 214 -24.65 -14.19 -17.55
CA ASP A 214 -23.51 -13.61 -18.25
C ASP A 214 -22.49 -12.99 -17.27
N ILE A 215 -21.34 -12.66 -17.83
CA ILE A 215 -20.22 -12.03 -17.13
C ILE A 215 -20.09 -10.65 -17.77
N ASP A 216 -20.33 -9.61 -16.98
CA ASP A 216 -20.32 -8.23 -17.43
C ASP A 216 -19.01 -7.54 -17.06
N ILE A 217 -18.73 -6.42 -17.74
CA ILE A 217 -17.62 -5.54 -17.40
C ILE A 217 -18.14 -4.38 -16.55
N TYR A 218 -17.54 -4.21 -15.38
CA TYR A 218 -17.86 -3.21 -14.39
C TYR A 218 -16.77 -2.15 -14.28
N ILE A 219 -17.19 -0.98 -13.84
CA ILE A 219 -16.31 0.07 -13.38
C ILE A 219 -16.73 0.50 -11.98
N ARG A 220 -15.78 0.45 -11.05
CA ARG A 220 -15.90 1.08 -9.73
C ARG A 220 -14.89 2.24 -9.67
N ALA A 221 -15.19 3.28 -8.91
CA ALA A 221 -14.27 4.39 -8.73
C ALA A 221 -14.23 4.80 -7.26
N THR A 222 -13.11 5.36 -6.81
CA THR A 222 -13.07 6.01 -5.49
C THR A 222 -14.04 7.19 -5.47
N ILE A 223 -14.68 7.40 -4.33
CA ILE A 223 -15.85 8.28 -4.21
C ILE A 223 -15.46 9.74 -3.89
N GLY A 224 -14.19 10.01 -3.54
CA GLY A 224 -13.72 11.34 -3.16
C GLY A 224 -12.31 11.65 -3.65
N GLY A 225 -11.99 12.93 -3.67
CA GLY A 225 -10.63 13.45 -3.75
C GLY A 225 -10.10 13.76 -2.35
N TYR A 226 -9.26 14.77 -2.24
CA TYR A 226 -8.75 15.22 -0.95
C TYR A 226 -9.87 15.76 -0.03
N PRO A 227 -9.82 15.48 1.28
CA PRO A 227 -10.82 15.98 2.23
C PRO A 227 -10.73 17.51 2.33
N THR A 228 -11.89 18.16 2.44
CA THR A 228 -11.99 19.60 2.64
C THR A 228 -12.47 19.92 4.05
N ASN A 229 -11.89 20.99 4.60
CA ASN A 229 -12.09 21.44 5.96
C ASN A 229 -12.00 20.33 7.02
N PRO A 230 -10.98 19.45 6.98
CA PRO A 230 -10.95 18.36 7.91
C PRO A 230 -10.71 18.81 9.36
N THR A 231 -11.29 18.06 10.30
CA THR A 231 -11.11 18.29 11.73
C THR A 231 -10.76 17.01 12.47
N ILE A 232 -10.05 17.15 13.59
CA ILE A 232 -9.77 16.07 14.54
C ILE A 232 -10.21 16.51 15.93
N ASN A 233 -10.89 15.62 16.64
CA ASN A 233 -11.39 15.80 17.99
C ASN A 233 -11.06 14.56 18.83
N LEU A 234 -10.49 14.75 20.03
CA LEU A 234 -10.09 13.71 20.98
C LEU A 234 -10.91 13.70 22.28
N ASP A 235 -11.73 14.72 22.54
CA ASP A 235 -12.44 14.93 23.82
C ASP A 235 -13.98 14.90 23.71
N GLY A 236 -14.51 14.60 22.53
CA GLY A 236 -15.96 14.61 22.27
C GLY A 236 -16.60 16.01 22.30
N GLY A 237 -15.79 17.05 22.49
CA GLY A 237 -16.15 18.45 22.57
C GLY A 237 -16.00 19.18 21.24
N GLY A 238 -15.23 20.28 21.23
CA GLY A 238 -14.92 21.00 19.99
C GLY A 238 -13.77 20.36 19.23
N ASP A 239 -13.50 20.81 18.01
CA ASP A 239 -12.33 20.35 17.28
C ASP A 239 -11.04 20.79 18.01
N ASP A 240 -10.04 19.89 18.05
CA ASP A 240 -8.71 20.15 18.61
C ASP A 240 -7.70 20.55 17.53
N TRP A 241 -8.00 20.13 16.29
CA TRP A 241 -7.27 20.46 15.09
C TRP A 241 -8.28 20.67 13.94
N GLU A 242 -8.08 21.73 13.17
CA GLU A 242 -8.88 22.05 11.99
C GLU A 242 -7.99 22.56 10.87
N TRP A 243 -8.25 22.15 9.63
CA TRP A 243 -7.60 22.71 8.46
C TRP A 243 -8.62 23.47 7.62
N ALA A 244 -8.24 24.62 7.08
CA ALA A 244 -9.11 25.40 6.21
C ALA A 244 -8.80 25.10 4.74
N GLY A 245 -9.82 24.64 4.01
CA GLY A 245 -9.71 24.26 2.60
C GLY A 245 -9.36 22.79 2.41
N GLU A 246 -8.87 22.48 1.22
CA GLU A 246 -8.49 21.12 0.84
C GLU A 246 -7.18 20.71 1.52
N PHE A 247 -7.15 19.51 2.10
CA PHE A 247 -5.97 18.92 2.71
C PHE A 247 -5.40 17.84 1.79
N ASN A 248 -4.27 18.14 1.16
CA ASN A 248 -3.70 17.41 0.04
C ASN A 248 -2.17 17.33 0.15
N GLN A 249 -1.50 16.76 -0.85
CA GLN A 249 -0.06 16.57 -0.79
C GLN A 249 0.78 17.84 -0.86
N ASP A 250 0.28 18.91 -1.49
CA ASP A 250 1.00 20.19 -1.50
C ASP A 250 1.11 20.82 -0.11
N ASN A 251 0.20 20.43 0.80
CA ASN A 251 0.11 20.96 2.14
C ASN A 251 0.19 19.90 3.25
N SER A 252 0.62 18.68 2.93
CA SER A 252 0.83 17.58 3.88
C SER A 252 2.12 16.80 3.56
N PRO A 253 2.71 16.03 4.50
CA PRO A 253 2.31 15.89 5.90
C PRO A 253 2.60 17.17 6.69
N ILE A 254 1.73 17.47 7.65
CA ILE A 254 1.98 18.51 8.66
C ILE A 254 2.27 17.85 10.01
N THR A 255 2.95 18.56 10.91
CA THR A 255 3.13 18.07 12.27
C THR A 255 2.22 18.81 13.23
N TRP A 256 1.30 18.09 13.87
CA TRP A 256 0.49 18.62 14.96
C TRP A 256 1.36 18.89 16.20
N LYS A 257 1.90 20.10 16.31
CA LYS A 257 2.80 20.51 17.40
C LYS A 257 2.10 21.45 18.39
N ASN A 258 2.28 22.76 18.19
CA ASN A 258 1.89 23.79 19.15
C ASN A 258 0.55 24.41 18.76
N ASN A 259 -0.13 24.97 19.77
CA ASN A 259 -1.34 25.75 19.55
C ASN A 259 -1.12 26.91 18.55
N GLY A 260 -1.98 26.98 17.53
CA GLY A 260 -2.06 28.06 16.55
C GLY A 260 -1.21 27.86 15.28
N GLU A 261 -0.56 26.71 15.12
CA GLU A 261 0.25 26.36 13.96
C GLU A 261 -0.32 25.12 13.27
N ASP A 262 -0.24 25.09 11.93
CA ASP A 262 -0.58 23.94 11.09
C ASP A 262 -1.93 23.28 11.45
N GLY A 263 -2.96 24.10 11.69
CA GLY A 263 -4.32 23.67 12.01
C GLY A 263 -4.59 23.34 13.49
N ALA A 264 -3.57 23.32 14.35
CA ALA A 264 -3.75 23.02 15.76
C ALA A 264 -4.52 24.13 16.51
N LEU A 265 -5.68 23.82 17.10
CA LEU A 265 -6.42 24.71 17.99
C LEU A 265 -5.92 24.63 19.44
N LYS A 266 -5.27 23.51 19.77
CA LYS A 266 -4.46 23.30 20.97
C LYS A 266 -3.33 22.30 20.64
N SER A 267 -2.33 22.17 21.54
CA SER A 267 -1.26 21.21 21.28
C SER A 267 -1.80 19.77 21.30
N PHE A 268 -1.19 18.85 20.55
CA PHE A 268 -1.61 17.43 20.56
C PHE A 268 -1.58 16.85 21.99
N LYS A 269 -0.62 17.29 22.80
CA LYS A 269 -0.54 16.92 24.21
C LYS A 269 -1.75 17.41 25.01
N ASP A 270 -2.13 18.68 24.87
CA ASP A 270 -3.28 19.23 25.59
C ASP A 270 -4.59 18.56 25.15
N ALA A 271 -4.74 18.27 23.85
CA ALA A 271 -5.89 17.53 23.32
C ALA A 271 -5.97 16.09 23.87
N LEU A 272 -4.81 15.43 24.02
CA LEU A 272 -4.75 14.11 24.66
C LEU A 272 -5.08 14.17 26.15
N GLU A 273 -4.63 15.21 26.87
CA GLU A 273 -4.98 15.43 28.28
C GLU A 273 -6.49 15.66 28.45
N ASP A 274 -7.11 16.46 27.57
CA ASP A 274 -8.55 16.69 27.56
C ASP A 274 -9.35 15.40 27.26
N GLY A 275 -8.91 14.61 26.26
CA GLY A 275 -9.53 13.32 25.94
C GLY A 275 -9.39 12.27 27.04
N LEU A 276 -8.27 12.27 27.78
CA LEU A 276 -8.10 11.43 28.97
C LEU A 276 -9.06 11.82 30.09
N GLU A 277 -9.18 13.12 30.37
CA GLU A 277 -10.09 13.62 31.41
C GLU A 277 -11.55 13.32 31.05
N ASP A 278 -11.96 13.51 29.78
CA ASP A 278 -13.32 13.17 29.33
C ASP A 278 -13.61 11.66 29.49
N ALA A 279 -12.67 10.79 29.13
CA ALA A 279 -12.83 9.34 29.34
C ALA A 279 -12.97 8.99 30.83
N ILE A 280 -12.20 9.63 31.72
CA ILE A 280 -12.31 9.44 33.17
C ILE A 280 -13.66 9.93 33.69
N ASP A 281 -14.08 11.14 33.31
CA ASP A 281 -15.33 11.77 33.74
C ASP A 281 -16.56 10.96 33.29
N ASN A 282 -16.49 10.37 32.10
CA ASN A 282 -17.54 9.52 31.53
C ASN A 282 -17.44 8.05 31.95
N SER A 283 -16.46 7.69 32.79
CA SER A 283 -16.19 6.30 33.21
C SER A 283 -15.95 5.34 32.04
N ASP A 284 -15.37 5.84 30.94
CA ASP A 284 -14.85 5.03 29.82
C ASP A 284 -13.41 4.58 30.10
N THR A 285 -13.25 3.95 31.26
CA THR A 285 -12.00 3.36 31.72
C THR A 285 -12.16 1.87 31.92
N PHE A 286 -11.06 1.14 31.75
CA PHE A 286 -10.98 -0.29 31.98
C PHE A 286 -9.70 -0.65 32.73
N VAL A 287 -9.70 -1.81 33.37
CA VAL A 287 -8.50 -2.33 34.03
C VAL A 287 -7.91 -3.41 33.13
N ASP A 288 -6.64 -3.25 32.77
CA ASP A 288 -5.94 -4.22 31.93
C ASP A 288 -5.62 -5.54 32.69
N GLU A 289 -4.98 -6.50 32.02
CA GLU A 289 -4.63 -7.79 32.62
C GLU A 289 -3.59 -7.67 33.76
N TYR A 290 -2.91 -6.53 33.89
CA TYR A 290 -1.90 -6.23 34.90
C TYR A 290 -2.46 -5.44 36.09
N GLY A 291 -3.73 -5.03 36.04
CA GLY A 291 -4.37 -4.25 37.10
C GLY A 291 -4.18 -2.75 36.96
N VAL A 292 -3.75 -2.25 35.80
CA VAL A 292 -3.57 -0.82 35.51
C VAL A 292 -4.88 -0.26 34.98
N GLU A 293 -5.29 0.90 35.51
CA GLU A 293 -6.43 1.66 34.98
C GLU A 293 -6.03 2.35 33.68
N MET A 294 -6.78 2.08 32.62
CA MET A 294 -6.58 2.53 31.24
C MET A 294 -7.84 3.23 30.76
N ALA A 295 -7.69 4.16 29.80
CA ALA A 295 -8.79 4.86 29.15
C ALA A 295 -8.74 4.64 27.64
N ASN A 296 -9.89 4.55 26.99
CA ASN A 296 -9.99 4.59 25.54
C ASN A 296 -10.20 6.03 25.09
N ILE A 297 -9.28 6.58 24.32
CA ILE A 297 -9.44 7.92 23.74
C ILE A 297 -9.88 7.72 22.29
N THR A 298 -11.06 8.23 21.97
CA THR A 298 -11.61 8.14 20.61
C THR A 298 -11.13 9.33 19.79
N LEU A 299 -10.36 9.06 18.75
CA LEU A 299 -9.99 10.06 17.75
C LEU A 299 -11.08 10.13 16.69
N THR A 300 -11.84 11.22 16.70
CA THR A 300 -12.89 11.49 15.72
C THR A 300 -12.31 12.38 14.62
N VAL A 301 -12.37 11.90 13.37
CA VAL A 301 -11.98 12.66 12.18
C VAL A 301 -13.23 13.03 11.40
N THR A 302 -13.38 14.30 11.03
CA THR A 302 -14.47 14.76 10.16
C THR A 302 -13.95 15.59 8.99
N SER A 303 -14.77 15.79 7.96
CA SER A 303 -14.51 16.67 6.83
C SER A 303 -15.82 17.01 6.12
N ASP A 304 -15.83 18.11 5.36
CA ASP A 304 -16.99 18.56 4.59
C ASP A 304 -17.22 17.71 3.33
N THR A 305 -16.17 17.04 2.84
CA THR A 305 -16.19 16.15 1.67
C THR A 305 -15.65 14.78 2.03
N GLU A 306 -16.06 13.76 1.29
CA GLU A 306 -15.43 12.45 1.40
C GLU A 306 -13.94 12.54 1.02
N GLY A 307 -13.10 11.85 1.77
CA GLY A 307 -11.65 11.85 1.61
C GLY A 307 -11.01 11.03 2.74
N ARG A 308 -9.70 10.81 2.65
CA ARG A 308 -8.94 10.10 3.69
C ARG A 308 -7.90 11.01 4.30
N ILE A 309 -7.77 10.92 5.62
CA ILE A 309 -6.67 11.47 6.38
C ILE A 309 -6.01 10.30 7.10
N SER A 310 -4.71 10.20 6.97
CA SER A 310 -3.90 9.22 7.68
C SER A 310 -2.90 9.95 8.58
N PHE A 311 -2.50 9.27 9.66
CA PHE A 311 -1.35 9.67 10.45
C PHE A 311 -0.14 8.89 9.94
N THR A 312 0.89 9.57 9.48
CA THR A 312 2.13 8.93 9.03
C THR A 312 3.03 8.53 10.21
N GLU A 313 2.98 9.29 11.31
CA GLU A 313 3.68 8.97 12.55
C GLU A 313 2.89 9.53 13.75
N MET A 314 2.69 8.72 14.79
CA MET A 314 2.22 9.18 16.10
C MET A 314 3.30 8.92 17.14
N LYS A 315 3.90 9.99 17.67
CA LYS A 315 4.93 9.90 18.71
C LYS A 315 4.42 10.43 20.05
N ILE A 316 4.23 9.54 21.00
CA ILE A 316 3.87 9.88 22.38
C ILE A 316 5.10 9.67 23.28
N GLU A 317 5.68 10.75 23.77
CA GLU A 317 6.79 10.71 24.72
C GLU A 317 6.29 11.00 26.14
N TYR A 318 6.53 10.09 27.07
CA TYR A 318 6.15 10.25 28.48
C TYR A 318 7.27 9.80 29.42
N THR A 319 7.34 10.41 30.61
CA THR A 319 8.27 10.01 31.67
C THR A 319 7.54 9.07 32.64
N VAL A 320 8.13 7.90 32.90
CA VAL A 320 7.63 6.95 33.89
C VAL A 320 8.50 6.99 35.14
N ASP A 321 7.92 7.35 36.27
CA ASP A 321 8.57 7.25 37.57
C ASP A 321 8.21 5.91 38.24
N PHE A 322 9.18 4.99 38.32
CA PHE A 322 9.02 3.75 39.07
C PHE A 322 9.32 3.96 40.56
N LEU A 323 8.27 4.04 41.38
CA LEU A 323 8.41 4.05 42.84
C LEU A 323 8.36 2.64 43.40
N VAL A 324 9.51 2.10 43.82
CA VAL A 324 9.57 0.82 44.55
C VAL A 324 9.54 1.09 46.06
N ASP A 325 8.36 0.99 46.68
CA ASP A 325 8.18 1.21 48.13
C ASP A 325 8.23 -0.10 48.95
N GLN A 326 8.70 -1.20 48.35
CA GLN A 326 8.89 -2.46 49.05
C GLN A 326 10.35 -2.58 49.52
N GLU A 327 10.58 -2.36 50.82
CA GLU A 327 11.92 -2.38 51.43
C GLU A 327 12.71 -3.66 51.08
N LYS A 328 12.03 -4.82 51.00
CA LYS A 328 12.68 -6.08 50.64
C LYS A 328 13.13 -6.12 49.16
N LEU A 329 12.33 -5.56 48.25
CA LEU A 329 12.65 -5.50 46.83
C LEU A 329 13.77 -4.47 46.58
N VAL A 330 13.69 -3.29 47.21
CA VAL A 330 14.76 -2.28 47.17
C VAL A 330 16.09 -2.86 47.65
N ASN A 331 16.08 -3.54 48.80
CA ASN A 331 17.29 -4.16 49.35
C ASN A 331 17.87 -5.24 48.41
N ASN A 332 17.02 -6.06 47.80
CA ASN A 332 17.45 -7.09 46.86
C ASN A 332 18.00 -6.51 45.53
N LEU A 333 17.36 -5.47 44.98
CA LEU A 333 17.83 -4.79 43.77
C LEU A 333 19.19 -4.12 44.02
N ASN A 334 19.36 -3.46 45.17
CA ASN A 334 20.63 -2.83 45.53
C ASN A 334 21.79 -3.83 45.71
N THR A 335 21.52 -5.07 46.14
CA THR A 335 22.55 -6.13 46.20
C THR A 335 22.99 -6.69 44.84
N LEU A 336 22.28 -6.39 43.74
CA LEU A 336 22.62 -6.85 42.39
C LEU A 336 23.44 -5.83 41.58
N VAL A 337 23.70 -4.64 42.13
CA VAL A 337 24.46 -3.55 41.48
C VAL A 337 25.91 -3.44 42.01
N GLU A 338 26.36 -4.39 42.83
CA GLU A 338 27.80 -4.64 43.11
C GLU A 338 28.35 -5.70 42.14
#